data_AF-A0A7W6E9I9-F1
#
_entry.id   AF-A0A7W6E9I9-F1
#
_cell.length_a   1.000
_cell.length_b   1.000
_cell.length_c   1.000
_cell.angle_alpha   90.00
_cell.angle_beta   90.00
_cell.angle_gamma   90.00
#
_symmetry.space_group_name_H-M   'P 1'
#
loop_
_entity.id
_entity.type
_entity.pdbx_description
1 polymer ?
#
loop_
_entity_poly.entity_id
_entity_poly.type
_entity_poly.pdbx_seq_one_letter_code
_entity_poly.pdbx_strand_id
1 'polypeptide(L)'
;MTDHDTFRMYWVMKTFADLFAKWDTIAAFGADIGVSDMHARAMKRRGSVPPEYWPQLVRAAKSKGVREVDIEALAEMRAARRQNRASSAGVAA
;
A
#
# COMPACT_ATOMS: atom_id res chain seq x y z
N MET A 1 -18.41 -4.04 -25.33
CA MET A 1 -17.85 -2.69 -25.13
C MET A 1 -17.62 -2.55 -23.63
N THR A 2 -16.51 -3.08 -23.14
CA THR A 2 -16.28 -3.33 -21.72
C THR A 2 -15.95 -2.01 -21.03
N ASP A 3 -16.90 -1.50 -20.26
CA ASP A 3 -16.74 -0.31 -19.43
C ASP A 3 -15.74 -0.60 -18.31
N HIS A 4 -14.46 -0.32 -18.58
CA HIS A 4 -13.41 -0.18 -17.57
C HIS A 4 -13.28 1.28 -17.10
N ASP A 5 -14.23 2.16 -17.47
CA ASP A 5 -14.10 3.61 -17.32
C ASP A 5 -14.89 4.16 -16.11
N THR A 6 -15.91 3.45 -15.60
CA THR A 6 -16.71 3.93 -14.46
C THR A 6 -16.29 3.33 -13.09
N PHE A 7 -15.50 2.24 -13.06
CA PHE A 7 -15.03 1.64 -11.80
C PHE A 7 -13.99 2.50 -11.03
N ARG A 8 -13.63 3.67 -11.61
CA ARG A 8 -12.66 4.64 -11.10
C ARG A 8 -13.20 5.63 -10.07
N MET A 9 -14.47 5.61 -9.68
CA MET A 9 -15.00 6.65 -8.76
C MET A 9 -14.99 6.35 -7.26
N TYR A 10 -14.77 5.10 -6.79
CA TYR A 10 -14.60 4.86 -5.34
C TYR A 10 -13.65 3.70 -5.03
N TRP A 11 -12.47 3.69 -5.66
CA TRP A 11 -11.38 2.84 -5.18
C TRP A 11 -10.78 3.49 -3.93
N VAL A 12 -11.45 3.33 -2.79
CA VAL A 12 -10.84 3.67 -1.50
C VAL A 12 -9.61 2.77 -1.38
N MET A 13 -8.42 3.35 -1.46
CA MET A 13 -7.19 2.63 -1.12
C MET A 13 -7.28 2.24 0.36
N LYS A 14 -7.67 0.99 0.65
CA LYS A 14 -7.85 0.50 2.03
C LYS A 14 -6.70 -0.36 2.50
N THR A 15 -5.86 -0.85 1.60
CA THR A 15 -4.80 -1.81 1.93
C THR A 15 -3.44 -1.47 1.32
N PHE A 16 -2.37 -2.07 1.87
CA PHE A 16 -1.05 -1.99 1.25
C PHE A 16 -0.99 -2.69 -0.12
N ALA A 17 -1.85 -3.68 -0.39
CA ALA A 17 -1.90 -4.33 -1.70
C ALA A 17 -2.37 -3.35 -2.79
N ASP A 18 -3.41 -2.57 -2.46
CA ASP A 18 -3.97 -1.50 -3.28
C ASP A 18 -2.92 -0.42 -3.58
N LEU A 19 -2.11 -0.08 -2.57
CA LEU A 19 -0.95 0.81 -2.71
C LEU A 19 0.07 0.22 -3.70
N PHE A 20 0.53 -1.01 -3.52
CA PHE A 20 1.54 -1.61 -4.41
C PHE A 20 1.07 -1.68 -5.87
N ALA A 21 -0.23 -1.78 -6.13
CA ALA A 21 -0.80 -1.78 -7.48
C ALA A 21 -0.69 -0.43 -8.21
N LYS A 22 -0.35 0.67 -7.51
CA LYS A 22 -0.14 1.99 -8.13
C LYS A 22 1.23 2.13 -8.82
N TRP A 23 2.13 1.17 -8.63
CA TRP A 23 3.41 1.13 -9.32
C TRP A 23 3.39 0.10 -10.44
N ASP A 24 3.99 0.45 -11.58
CA ASP A 24 4.10 -0.45 -12.73
C ASP A 24 4.84 -1.75 -12.39
N THR A 25 5.87 -1.63 -11.55
CA THR A 25 6.63 -2.77 -11.05
C THR A 25 7.01 -2.58 -9.58
N ILE A 26 7.22 -3.70 -8.89
CA ILE A 26 7.69 -3.68 -7.50
C ILE A 26 9.13 -3.14 -7.38
N ALA A 27 9.93 -3.28 -8.45
CA ALA A 27 11.25 -2.70 -8.54
C ALA A 27 11.20 -1.17 -8.63
N ALA A 28 10.26 -0.62 -9.40
CA ALA A 28 10.02 0.83 -9.46
C ALA A 28 9.59 1.38 -8.10
N PHE A 29 8.69 0.68 -7.40
CA PHE A 29 8.34 1.01 -6.01
C PHE A 29 9.59 1.03 -5.12
N GLY A 30 10.44 -0.01 -5.20
CA GLY A 30 11.66 -0.10 -4.41
C GLY A 30 12.61 1.07 -4.66
N ALA A 31 12.83 1.42 -5.93
CA ALA A 31 13.66 2.55 -6.32
C ALA A 31 13.13 3.88 -5.77
N ASP A 32 11.82 4.09 -5.84
CA ASP A 32 11.15 5.31 -5.36
C ASP A 32 11.27 5.53 -3.84
N ILE A 33 11.36 4.45 -3.05
CA ILE A 33 11.51 4.52 -1.58
C ILE A 33 12.92 4.14 -1.08
N GLY A 34 13.89 4.05 -1.99
CA GLY A 34 15.30 3.81 -1.66
C GLY A 34 15.64 2.40 -1.15
N VAL A 35 14.90 1.36 -1.57
CA VAL A 35 15.15 -0.04 -1.18
C VAL A 35 15.39 -0.96 -2.38
N SER A 36 16.12 -2.06 -2.16
CA SER A 36 16.31 -3.10 -3.19
C SER A 36 15.00 -3.76 -3.61
N ASP A 37 14.94 -4.30 -4.84
CA ASP A 37 13.80 -5.06 -5.36
C ASP A 37 13.43 -6.24 -4.44
N MET A 38 14.43 -6.99 -3.93
CA MET A 38 14.18 -8.08 -2.98
C MET A 38 13.49 -7.58 -1.70
N HIS A 39 13.89 -6.42 -1.18
CA HIS A 39 13.28 -5.82 -0.01
C HIS A 39 11.83 -5.37 -0.31
N ALA A 40 11.61 -4.71 -1.44
CA ALA A 40 10.27 -4.33 -1.90
C ALA A 40 9.34 -5.54 -2.07
N ARG A 41 9.83 -6.62 -2.68
CA ARG A 41 9.09 -7.89 -2.79
C ARG A 41 8.74 -8.48 -1.43
N ALA A 42 9.65 -8.41 -0.46
CA ALA A 42 9.38 -8.86 0.91
C ALA A 42 8.27 -8.01 1.58
N MET A 43 8.26 -6.69 1.38
CA MET A 43 7.19 -5.81 1.86
C MET A 43 5.84 -6.16 1.23
N LYS A 44 5.80 -6.34 -0.10
CA LYS A 44 4.60 -6.75 -0.84
C LYS A 44 4.06 -8.10 -0.34
N ARG A 45 4.94 -9.10 -0.18
CA ARG A 45 4.55 -10.43 0.32
C ARG A 45 3.98 -10.37 1.74
N ARG A 46 4.52 -9.49 2.59
CA ARG A 46 4.02 -9.27 3.96
C ARG A 46 2.74 -8.42 4.00
N GLY A 47 2.43 -7.71 2.90
CA GLY A 47 1.31 -6.78 2.81
C GLY A 47 1.46 -5.60 3.77
N SER A 48 2.69 -5.08 3.93
CA SER A 48 2.97 -3.96 4.85
C SER A 48 4.24 -3.22 4.47
N VAL A 49 4.24 -1.89 4.62
CA VAL A 49 5.44 -1.05 4.53
C VAL A 49 5.81 -0.55 5.93
N PRO A 50 7.07 -0.75 6.39
CA PRO A 50 7.51 -0.25 7.69
C PRO A 50 7.42 1.30 7.80
N PRO A 51 7.08 1.87 8.97
CA PRO A 51 6.88 3.31 9.16
C PRO A 51 8.06 4.19 8.76
N GLU A 52 9.28 3.68 8.89
CA GLU A 52 10.51 4.39 8.53
C GLU A 52 10.58 4.77 7.03
N TYR A 53 9.85 4.06 6.16
CA TYR A 53 9.79 4.36 4.72
C TYR A 53 8.61 5.26 4.34
N TRP A 54 7.67 5.54 5.25
CA TRP A 54 6.46 6.29 4.93
C TRP A 54 6.72 7.70 4.38
N PRO A 55 7.69 8.49 4.91
CA PRO A 55 7.97 9.82 4.35
C PRO A 55 8.41 9.76 2.88
N GLN A 56 9.23 8.78 2.52
CA GLN A 56 9.72 8.59 1.14
C GLN A 56 8.60 8.08 0.24
N LEU A 57 7.78 7.16 0.75
CA LEU A 57 6.60 6.65 0.08
C LEU A 57 5.59 7.76 -0.25
N VAL A 58 5.27 8.63 0.71
CA VAL A 58 4.36 9.77 0.48
C VAL A 58 4.93 10.73 -0.56
N ARG A 59 6.24 10.99 -0.53
CA ARG A 59 6.90 11.82 -1.56
C ARG A 59 6.79 11.19 -2.94
N ALA A 60 7.13 9.91 -3.08
CA ALA A 60 7.02 9.18 -4.34
C ALA A 60 5.58 9.13 -4.87
N ALA A 61 4.61 8.86 -3.99
CA ALA A 61 3.20 8.83 -4.34
C ALA A 61 2.71 10.19 -4.84
N LYS A 62 3.09 11.29 -4.17
CA LYS A 62 2.81 12.66 -4.61
C LYS A 62 3.42 12.97 -5.98
N SER A 63 4.68 12.58 -6.22
CA SER A 63 5.33 12.75 -7.52
C SER A 63 4.65 11.98 -8.64
N LYS A 64 3.99 10.85 -8.32
CA LYS A 64 3.19 10.05 -9.25
C LYS A 64 1.72 10.50 -9.38
N GLY A 65 1.32 11.57 -8.68
CA GLY A 65 -0.05 12.08 -8.70
C GLY A 65 -1.04 11.29 -7.83
N VAL A 66 -0.55 10.35 -7.01
CA VAL A 66 -1.37 9.58 -6.06
C VAL A 66 -1.50 10.36 -4.75
N ARG A 67 -2.45 11.30 -4.72
CA ARG A 67 -2.63 12.24 -3.60
C ARG A 67 -3.30 11.61 -2.37
N GLU A 68 -3.96 10.47 -2.55
CA GLU A 68 -4.65 9.71 -1.50
C GLU A 68 -3.68 8.99 -0.54
N VAL A 69 -2.38 8.99 -0.84
CA VAL A 69 -1.35 8.39 0.02
C VAL A 69 -0.69 9.48 0.87
N ASP A 70 -1.12 9.57 2.12
CA ASP A 70 -0.47 10.35 3.16
C ASP A 70 -0.17 9.51 4.41
N ILE A 71 0.32 10.15 5.46
CA ILE A 71 0.69 9.48 6.70
C ILE A 71 -0.53 8.93 7.45
N GLU A 72 -1.68 9.62 7.40
CA GLU A 72 -2.92 9.17 8.03
C GLU A 72 -3.42 7.90 7.33
N ALA A 73 -3.50 7.91 6.00
CA ALA A 73 -3.91 6.76 5.21
C ALA A 73 -3.03 5.53 5.50
N LEU A 74 -1.70 5.71 5.59
CA LEU A 74 -0.78 4.62 5.92
C LEU A 74 -0.96 4.10 7.35
N ALA A 75 -1.26 4.99 8.30
CA ALA A 75 -1.57 4.62 9.68
C ALA A 75 -2.88 3.83 9.78
N GLU A 76 -3.92 4.25 9.07
CA GLU A 76 -5.20 3.55 8.99
C GLU A 76 -5.04 2.16 8.36
N MET A 77 -4.33 2.03 7.24
CA MET A 77 -4.04 0.74 6.61
C MET A 77 -3.33 -0.21 7.58
N ARG A 78 -2.37 0.31 8.37
CA ARG A 78 -1.65 -0.48 9.37
C ARG A 78 -2.54 -0.89 10.54
N ALA A 79 -3.40 0.01 11.02
CA ALA A 79 -4.36 -0.25 12.09
C ALA A 79 -5.41 -1.30 11.68
N ALA A 80 -6.01 -1.14 10.49
CA ALA A 80 -6.97 -2.08 9.93
C ALA A 80 -6.38 -3.49 9.80
N ARG A 81 -5.13 -3.61 9.34
CA ARG A 81 -4.41 -4.89 9.28
C ARG A 81 -4.24 -5.53 10.65
N ARG A 82 -3.92 -4.75 11.68
CA ARG A 82 -3.79 -5.26 13.06
C ARG A 82 -5.13 -5.78 13.57
N GLN A 83 -6.22 -5.06 13.31
CA GLN A 83 -7.58 -5.47 13.68
C GLN A 83 -7.94 -6.81 13.03
N ASN A 84 -7.71 -6.94 11.72
CA ASN A 84 -8.04 -8.15 10.98
C ASN A 84 -7.27 -9.37 11.49
N ARG A 85 -5.99 -9.19 11.85
CA ARG A 85 -5.19 -10.25 12.47
C ARG A 85 -5.71 -10.65 13.86
N ALA A 86 -6.12 -9.68 14.67
CA ALA A 86 -6.67 -9.95 16.00
C ALA A 86 -8.00 -10.71 15.91
N SER A 87 -8.90 -10.32 15.00
CA SER A 87 -10.16 -11.01 14.75
C SER A 87 -9.94 -12.46 14.30
N SER A 88 -8.94 -12.71 13.43
CA SER A 88 -8.61 -14.08 12.98
C SER A 88 -7.97 -14.95 14.07
N ALA A 89 -7.34 -14.36 15.08
CA ALA A 89 -6.74 -15.11 16.20
C ALA A 89 -7.77 -15.52 17.26
N GLY A 90 -8.85 -14.73 17.42
CA GLY A 90 -9.91 -15.01 18.38
C GLY A 90 -10.93 -16.07 17.94
N VAL A 91 -11.02 -16.39 16.64
CA VAL A 91 -11.92 -17.43 16.10
C VAL A 91 -11.29 -18.83 16.08
N ALA A 92 -10.00 -18.95 16.39
CA ALA A 92 -9.26 -20.20 16.41
C ALA A 92 -8.89 -20.68 17.83
N ALA A 93 -9.45 -20.04 18.86
CA ALA A 93 -9.27 -20.37 20.27
C ALA A 93 -10.60 -20.81 20.88
#